data_AF-A0A7X9QDW2-F1
#
_entry.id   AF-A0A7X9QDW2-F1
#
_cell.length_a   1.000
_cell.length_b   1.000
_cell.length_c   1.000
_cell.angle_alpha   90.00
_cell.angle_beta   90.00
_cell.angle_gamma   90.00
#
_symmetry.space_group_name_H-M   'P 1'
#
loop_
_entity.id
_entity.type
_entity.pdbx_description
1 polymer ?
#
loop_
_entity_poly.entity_id
_entity_poly.type
_entity_poly.pdbx_seq_one_letter_code
_entity_poly.pdbx_strand_id
1 'polypeptide(L)'
;VGDGTDIGGGASIMGTLSGGGKEMVSIGERCLLGAESGLGISLGDDCTIEAGLYVTAGTKVTLPDGSVVKARELSGRPGLLFLRNSLTGAVQVRPRAGGSFELNAALHAN
;
A
#
# COMPACT_ATOMS: atom_id res chain seq x y z
N VAL A 1 -4.17 -13.77 -3.10
CA VAL A 1 -4.64 -13.22 -1.81
C VAL A 1 -4.32 -14.27 -0.77
N GLY A 2 -3.55 -13.92 0.26
CA GLY A 2 -3.11 -14.84 1.31
C GLY A 2 -4.16 -15.09 2.37
N ASP A 3 -3.84 -15.99 3.30
CA ASP A 3 -4.74 -16.42 4.37
C ASP A 3 -5.06 -15.30 5.37
N GLY A 4 -6.28 -15.31 5.91
CA GLY A 4 -6.76 -14.30 6.86
C GLY A 4 -6.83 -12.86 6.31
N THR A 5 -6.69 -12.66 5.00
CA THR A 5 -6.85 -11.35 4.37
C THR A 5 -8.32 -11.06 4.06
N ASP A 6 -8.79 -9.90 4.51
CA ASP A 6 -10.15 -9.43 4.29
C ASP A 6 -10.22 -8.39 3.16
N ILE A 7 -11.10 -8.64 2.20
CA ILE A 7 -11.39 -7.73 1.08
C ILE A 7 -12.74 -7.07 1.33
N GLY A 8 -12.71 -5.78 1.68
CA GLY A 8 -13.91 -4.99 1.93
C GLY A 8 -14.82 -4.90 0.69
N GLY A 9 -16.12 -4.71 0.94
CA GLY A 9 -17.11 -4.58 -0.13
C GLY A 9 -16.74 -3.48 -1.12
N GLY A 10 -16.78 -3.80 -2.42
CA GLY A 10 -16.45 -2.88 -3.50
C GLY A 10 -14.95 -2.55 -3.65
N ALA A 11 -14.06 -3.17 -2.87
CA ALA A 11 -12.63 -2.99 -3.06
C ALA A 11 -12.17 -3.51 -4.43
N SER A 12 -11.21 -2.82 -5.04
CA SER A 12 -10.65 -3.14 -6.36
C SER A 12 -9.20 -3.63 -6.24
N ILE A 13 -8.89 -4.75 -6.88
CA ILE A 13 -7.51 -5.26 -7.00
C ILE A 13 -7.15 -5.23 -8.48
N MET A 14 -6.13 -4.44 -8.82
CA MET A 14 -5.64 -4.32 -10.20
C MET A 14 -4.90 -5.60 -10.60
N GLY A 15 -5.25 -6.20 -11.74
CA GLY A 15 -4.67 -7.50 -12.13
C GLY A 15 -3.17 -7.45 -12.45
N THR A 16 -2.72 -6.42 -13.17
CA THR A 16 -1.30 -6.19 -13.49
C THR A 16 -0.93 -4.75 -13.13
N LEU A 17 0.35 -4.51 -12.85
CA LEU A 17 0.88 -3.15 -12.68
C LEU A 17 0.67 -2.35 -13.99
N SER A 18 -0.47 -1.67 -14.09
CA SER A 18 -0.89 -0.96 -15.30
C SER A 18 -0.04 0.30 -15.54
N GLY A 19 1.08 0.05 -16.19
CA GLY A 19 2.10 1.00 -16.64
C GLY A 19 3.19 0.30 -17.45
N GLY A 20 2.86 -0.86 -18.06
CA GLY A 20 3.79 -1.73 -18.78
C GLY A 20 4.25 -2.98 -18.01
N GLY A 21 3.73 -3.25 -16.81
CA GLY A 21 4.17 -4.34 -15.94
C GLY A 21 3.52 -5.69 -16.26
N LYS A 22 4.34 -6.71 -16.49
CA LYS A 22 3.92 -8.13 -16.57
C LYS A 22 3.67 -8.77 -15.20
N GLU A 23 4.02 -8.06 -14.13
CA GLU A 23 3.93 -8.58 -12.77
C GLU A 23 2.49 -8.47 -12.24
N MET A 24 2.00 -9.62 -11.79
CA MET A 24 0.67 -9.78 -11.19
C MET A 24 0.70 -9.26 -9.75
N VAL A 25 -0.31 -8.45 -9.40
CA VAL A 25 -0.47 -7.95 -8.03
C VAL A 25 -0.85 -9.11 -7.12
N SER A 26 -0.15 -9.22 -6.01
CA SER A 26 -0.42 -10.20 -4.95
C SER A 26 -0.70 -9.50 -3.63
N ILE A 27 -1.47 -10.14 -2.76
CA ILE A 27 -1.74 -9.67 -1.41
C ILE A 27 -1.35 -10.81 -0.48
N GLY A 28 -0.51 -10.52 0.50
CA GLY A 28 -0.08 -11.45 1.55
C GLY A 28 -1.20 -11.85 2.49
N GLU A 29 -0.80 -12.30 3.68
CA GLU A 29 -1.69 -12.79 4.73
C GLU A 29 -2.13 -11.67 5.68
N ARG A 30 -3.26 -11.85 6.38
CA ARG A 30 -3.75 -10.96 7.45
C ARG A 30 -3.85 -9.48 7.06
N CYS A 31 -4.06 -9.22 5.76
CA CYS A 31 -4.25 -7.88 5.24
C CYS A 31 -5.72 -7.45 5.36
N LEU A 32 -5.96 -6.13 5.31
CA LEU A 32 -7.30 -5.56 5.26
C LEU A 32 -7.39 -4.52 4.16
N LEU A 33 -8.21 -4.77 3.14
CA LEU A 33 -8.60 -3.75 2.18
C LEU A 33 -9.93 -3.17 2.63
N GLY A 34 -9.97 -1.88 2.99
CA GLY A 34 -11.21 -1.22 3.38
C GLY A 34 -12.25 -1.23 2.25
N ALA A 35 -13.52 -1.05 2.59
CA ALA A 35 -14.60 -0.95 1.60
C ALA A 35 -14.31 0.16 0.58
N GLU A 36 -14.64 -0.06 -0.69
CA GLU A 36 -14.38 0.87 -1.80
C GLU A 36 -12.91 1.31 -1.94
N SER A 37 -11.96 0.58 -1.34
CA SER A 37 -10.54 0.83 -1.55
C SER A 37 -10.08 0.30 -2.90
N GLY A 38 -8.85 0.63 -3.29
CA GLY A 38 -8.25 0.08 -4.49
C GLY A 38 -6.75 -0.15 -4.34
N LEU A 39 -6.27 -1.21 -4.97
CA LEU A 39 -4.89 -1.64 -4.85
C LEU A 39 -4.27 -1.93 -6.22
N GLY A 40 -3.20 -1.20 -6.54
CA GLY A 40 -2.43 -1.30 -7.77
C GLY A 40 -0.96 -1.70 -7.57
N ILE A 41 -0.59 -2.19 -6.39
CA ILE A 41 0.74 -2.71 -6.04
C ILE A 41 0.57 -4.00 -5.23
N SER A 42 1.59 -4.85 -5.16
CA SER A 42 1.53 -5.99 -4.25
C SER A 42 1.64 -5.54 -2.79
N LEU A 43 0.99 -6.27 -1.88
CA LEU A 43 1.14 -6.09 -0.43
C LEU A 43 1.82 -7.32 0.16
N GLY A 44 2.75 -7.11 1.09
CA GLY A 44 3.19 -8.18 1.99
C GLY A 44 2.14 -8.45 3.06
N ASP A 45 2.48 -9.25 4.04
CA ASP A 45 1.57 -9.60 5.13
C ASP A 45 1.21 -8.39 6.01
N ASP A 46 0.10 -8.49 6.74
CA ASP A 46 -0.29 -7.55 7.78
C ASP A 46 -0.44 -6.09 7.31
N CYS A 47 -0.76 -5.88 6.03
CA CYS A 47 -1.01 -4.56 5.45
C CYS A 47 -2.47 -4.11 5.61
N THR A 48 -2.72 -2.80 5.53
CA THR A 48 -4.07 -2.24 5.54
C THR A 48 -4.19 -1.07 4.56
N ILE A 49 -5.26 -1.04 3.78
CA ILE A 49 -5.67 0.10 2.96
C ILE A 49 -6.93 0.71 3.58
N GLU A 50 -6.91 2.01 3.87
CA GLU A 50 -8.09 2.76 4.29
C GLU A 50 -9.28 2.58 3.31
N ALA A 51 -10.49 2.55 3.84
CA ALA A 51 -11.70 2.57 3.02
C ALA A 51 -11.73 3.78 2.06
N GLY A 52 -12.18 3.57 0.82
CA GLY A 52 -12.27 4.61 -0.20
C GLY A 52 -10.92 5.09 -0.77
N LEU A 53 -9.78 4.55 -0.33
CA LEU A 53 -8.46 4.91 -0.84
C LEU A 53 -8.02 3.96 -1.96
N TYR A 54 -7.76 4.52 -3.14
CA TYR A 54 -7.12 3.80 -4.25
C TYR A 54 -5.61 4.09 -4.29
N VAL A 55 -4.77 3.08 -4.06
CA VAL A 55 -3.31 3.16 -4.16
C VAL A 55 -2.85 2.58 -5.49
N THR A 56 -2.56 3.44 -6.47
CA THR A 56 -1.95 3.03 -7.74
C THR A 56 -0.43 2.95 -7.60
N ALA A 57 0.25 2.25 -8.51
CA ALA A 57 1.72 2.18 -8.55
C ALA A 57 2.41 3.56 -8.60
N GLY A 58 1.75 4.54 -9.25
CA GLY A 58 2.25 5.90 -9.40
C GLY A 58 1.85 6.85 -8.28
N THR A 59 0.96 6.42 -7.37
CA THR A 59 0.51 7.26 -6.25
C THR A 59 1.71 7.70 -5.44
N LYS A 60 1.81 9.01 -5.20
CA LYS A 60 2.84 9.60 -4.33
C LYS A 60 2.42 9.43 -2.89
N VAL A 61 3.28 8.81 -2.09
CA VAL A 61 3.01 8.42 -0.70
C VAL A 61 4.02 9.07 0.21
N THR A 62 3.55 9.82 1.21
CA THR A 62 4.39 10.42 2.23
C THR A 62 4.74 9.40 3.31
N LEU A 63 6.03 9.23 3.56
CA LEU A 63 6.58 8.33 4.57
C LEU A 63 6.55 8.98 5.97
N PRO A 64 6.83 8.22 7.05
CA PRO A 64 6.92 8.77 8.41
C PRO A 64 7.99 9.85 8.60
N ASP A 65 9.09 9.76 7.85
CA ASP A 65 10.18 10.75 7.86
C ASP A 65 9.89 12.01 7.02
N GLY A 66 8.70 12.07 6.39
CA GLY A 66 8.28 13.19 5.54
C GLY A 66 8.73 13.10 4.09
N SER A 67 9.58 12.12 3.72
CA SER A 67 9.95 11.90 2.33
C SER A 67 8.76 11.37 1.50
N VAL A 68 8.83 11.52 0.18
CA VAL A 68 7.73 11.13 -0.74
C VAL A 68 8.24 10.19 -1.82
N VAL A 69 7.71 8.98 -1.83
CA VAL A 69 8.05 7.92 -2.80
C VAL A 69 6.86 7.57 -3.68
N LYS A 70 7.08 6.85 -4.79
CA LYS A 70 5.97 6.21 -5.51
C LYS A 70 5.56 4.94 -4.78
N ALA A 71 4.27 4.62 -4.72
CA ALA A 71 3.77 3.45 -4.02
C ALA A 71 4.41 2.13 -4.50
N ARG A 72 4.80 2.03 -5.78
CA ARG A 72 5.53 0.86 -6.32
C ARG A 72 6.81 0.52 -5.54
N GLU A 73 7.45 1.49 -4.90
CA GLU A 73 8.68 1.31 -4.12
C GLU A 73 8.42 0.62 -2.76
N LEU A 74 7.14 0.54 -2.37
CA LEU A 74 6.63 -0.12 -1.17
C LEU A 74 5.99 -1.48 -1.48
N SER A 75 5.95 -1.88 -2.75
CA SER A 75 5.30 -3.12 -3.21
C SER A 75 5.89 -4.35 -2.49
N GLY A 76 5.02 -5.20 -1.97
CA GLY A 76 5.39 -6.46 -1.28
C GLY A 76 5.89 -6.29 0.15
N ARG A 77 6.01 -5.06 0.68
CA ARG A 77 6.43 -4.85 2.07
C ARG A 77 5.30 -5.21 3.04
N PRO A 78 5.59 -5.89 4.16
CA PRO A 78 4.59 -6.20 5.17
C PRO A 78 4.35 -5.04 6.15
N GLY A 79 3.28 -5.13 6.94
CA GLY A 79 3.04 -4.27 8.11
C GLY A 79 2.76 -2.81 7.78
N LEU A 80 2.28 -2.50 6.57
CA LEU A 80 2.04 -1.13 6.11
C LEU A 80 0.56 -0.75 6.22
N LEU A 81 0.29 0.44 6.77
CA LEU A 81 -1.00 1.11 6.74
C LEU A 81 -0.94 2.27 5.73
N PHE A 82 -1.75 2.19 4.69
CA PHE A 82 -1.98 3.27 3.73
C PHE A 82 -3.27 4.02 4.08
N LEU A 83 -3.17 5.34 4.19
CA LEU A 83 -4.28 6.22 4.55
C LEU A 83 -4.18 7.56 3.83
N ARG A 84 -5.29 8.26 3.72
CA ARG A 84 -5.37 9.63 3.25
C ARG A 84 -5.54 10.55 4.45
N ASN A 85 -4.68 11.55 4.55
CA ASN A 85 -4.85 12.60 5.53
C ASN A 85 -6.06 13.46 5.12
N SER A 86 -7.14 13.43 5.92
CA SER A 86 -8.40 14.10 5.58
C SER A 86 -8.32 15.63 5.60
N LEU A 87 -7.33 16.21 6.28
CA LEU A 87 -7.12 17.67 6.32
C LEU A 87 -6.37 18.19 5.10
N THR A 88 -5.45 17.40 4.55
CA THR A 88 -4.51 17.84 3.48
C THR A 88 -4.73 17.12 2.15
N GLY A 89 -5.45 16.00 2.15
CA GLY A 89 -5.60 15.11 1.00
C GLY A 89 -4.37 14.25 0.70
N ALA A 90 -3.25 14.43 1.41
CA ALA A 90 -2.03 13.68 1.16
C ALA A 90 -2.21 12.19 1.46
N VAL A 91 -1.77 11.32 0.54
CA VAL A 91 -1.68 9.88 0.78
C VAL A 91 -0.41 9.61 1.59
N GLN A 92 -0.57 8.89 2.69
CA GLN A 92 0.48 8.60 3.66
C GLN A 92 0.61 7.10 3.87
N VAL A 93 1.80 6.67 4.27
CA VAL A 93 2.02 5.33 4.81
C VAL A 93 2.59 5.43 6.23
N ARG A 94 2.16 4.50 7.07
CA ARG A 94 2.61 4.33 8.46
C ARG A 94 2.83 2.85 8.73
N PRO A 95 3.67 2.49 9.71
CA PRO A 95 3.64 1.16 10.30
C PRO A 95 2.25 0.86 10.85
N ARG A 96 1.79 -0.37 10.68
CA ARG A 96 0.67 -0.89 11.47
C ARG A 96 1.09 -0.95 12.94
N ALA A 97 0.15 -0.74 13.86
CA ALA A 97 0.44 -0.69 15.30
C ALA A 97 1.26 -1.91 15.77
N GLY A 98 2.42 -1.66 16.39
CA GLY A 98 3.35 -2.71 16.83
C GLY A 98 4.44 -3.12 15.82
N GLY A 99 4.39 -2.63 14.57
CA GLY A 99 5.41 -2.87 13.55
C GLY A 99 6.52 -1.81 13.51
N SER A 100 7.69 -2.18 12.99
CA SER A 100 8.81 -1.26 12.70
C SER A 100 8.80 -0.80 11.24
N PHE A 101 8.99 0.51 10.99
CA PHE A 101 9.23 1.03 9.64
C PHE A 101 10.74 1.00 9.37
N GLU A 102 11.23 0.03 8.59
CA GLU A 102 12.61 0.07 8.11
C GLU A 102 12.63 0.67 6.69
N LEU A 103 13.12 1.90 6.55
CA LEU A 103 13.47 2.44 5.24
C LEU A 103 14.73 1.73 4.76
N ASN A 104 14.61 0.97 3.67
CA ASN A 104 15.78 0.48 2.96
C ASN A 104 16.59 1.69 2.43
N ALA A 105 17.88 1.76 2.75
CA ALA A 105 18.80 2.81 2.30
C ALA A 105 18.80 3.01 0.77
N ALA A 106 18.44 1.98 0.00
CA ALA A 106 18.29 2.04 -1.46
C ALA A 106 17.25 3.08 -1.94
N LEU A 107 16.28 3.46 -1.10
CA LEU A 107 15.29 4.50 -1.46
C LEU A 107 15.86 5.93 -1.38
N HIS A 108 16.93 6.15 -0.64
CA HIS A 108 17.55 7.48 -0.46
C HIS A 108 18.64 7.79 -1.49
N ALA A 109 18.89 6.89 -2.44
CA ALA A 109 19.99 7.01 -3.41
C ALA A 109 19.58 7.65 -4.75
N ASN A 110 18.40 8.27 -4.87
CA ASN A 110 17.91 8.89 -6.12
C ASN A 110 17.73 10.40 -6.02
#